data_AF-A0A2D0JJF8-F1
#
_entry.id   AF-A0A2D0JJF8-F1
#
_cell.length_a   1.000
_cell.length_b   1.000
_cell.length_c   1.000
_cell.angle_alpha   90.00
_cell.angle_beta   90.00
_cell.angle_gamma   90.00
#
_symmetry.space_group_name_H-M   'P 1'
#
loop_
_entity.id
_entity.type
_entity.pdbx_description
1 polymer ?
#
loop_
_entity_poly.entity_id
_entity_poly.type
_entity_poly.pdbx_seq_one_letter_code
_entity_poly.pdbx_strand_id
1 'polypeptide(L)'
;MSAPVTESLVIRPASEQPTPDMDGKEVLVCNPCDGWHIGYVHFWEGEYAGIYRWIGDEFEPRYFYVAWALLPDGLKISDAFEDQKATPEEMDRYWLVREKPSGK
;
A
#
# COMPACT_ATOMS: atom_id res chain seq x y z
N MET A 1 -20.64 14.84 4.12
CA MET A 1 -19.20 15.11 3.96
C MET A 1 -18.52 14.44 5.13
N SER A 2 -17.81 13.35 4.88
CA SER A 2 -17.04 12.69 5.93
C SER A 2 -15.96 13.65 6.44
N ALA A 3 -15.66 13.57 7.72
CA ALA A 3 -14.64 14.41 8.32
C ALA A 3 -13.25 14.03 7.78
N PRO A 4 -12.30 14.99 7.69
CA PRO A 4 -10.92 14.67 7.39
C PRO A 4 -10.35 13.69 8.42
N VAL A 5 -9.67 12.63 7.95
CA VAL A 5 -8.84 11.75 8.78
C VAL A 5 -7.39 12.14 8.56
N THR A 6 -6.62 12.30 9.65
CA THR A 6 -5.19 12.66 9.58
C THR A 6 -4.38 11.57 10.27
N GLU A 7 -3.50 10.93 9.50
CA GLU A 7 -2.55 9.94 9.98
C GLU A 7 -1.13 10.44 9.72
N SER A 8 -0.18 10.08 10.58
CA SER A 8 1.24 10.43 10.42
C SER A 8 2.05 9.19 10.11
N LEU A 9 2.93 9.30 9.12
CA LEU A 9 3.87 8.24 8.76
C LEU A 9 5.25 8.53 9.36
N VAL A 10 5.88 7.49 9.92
CA VAL A 10 7.28 7.55 10.33
C VAL A 10 8.11 6.87 9.25
N ILE A 11 8.91 7.67 8.54
CA ILE A 11 9.82 7.17 7.51
C ILE A 11 11.08 6.64 8.19
N ARG A 12 11.39 5.37 7.91
CA ARG A 12 12.53 4.62 8.43
C ARG A 12 13.48 4.29 7.29
N PRO A 13 14.80 4.21 7.54
CA PRO A 13 15.74 3.82 6.51
C PRO A 13 15.60 2.32 6.19
N ALA A 14 15.99 1.90 4.98
CA ALA A 14 15.99 0.48 4.59
C ALA A 14 16.92 -0.42 5.45
N SER A 15 17.81 0.18 6.24
CA SER A 15 18.64 -0.53 7.22
C SER A 15 17.92 -0.86 8.53
N GLU A 16 16.78 -0.22 8.79
CA GLU A 16 15.96 -0.49 9.96
C GLU A 16 14.94 -1.56 9.61
N GLN A 17 14.93 -2.66 10.36
CA GLN A 17 13.98 -3.76 10.14
C GLN A 17 12.63 -3.47 10.82
N PRO A 18 11.51 -3.90 10.21
CA PRO A 18 10.23 -4.01 10.89
C PRO A 18 10.30 -4.87 12.16
N THR A 19 9.31 -4.72 13.04
CA THR A 19 9.16 -5.54 14.24
C THR A 19 8.09 -6.63 14.04
N PRO A 20 8.12 -7.74 14.81
CA PRO A 20 7.20 -8.87 14.61
C PRO A 20 5.71 -8.51 14.68
N ASP A 21 5.33 -7.49 15.45
CA ASP A 21 3.94 -6.99 15.52
C ASP A 21 3.47 -6.32 14.22
N MET A 22 4.37 -6.10 13.27
CA MET A 22 4.07 -5.57 11.94
C MET A 22 3.82 -6.67 10.91
N ASP A 23 3.94 -7.95 11.27
CA ASP A 23 3.70 -9.06 10.34
C ASP A 23 2.32 -8.98 9.67
N GLY A 24 2.31 -9.14 8.34
CA GLY A 24 1.13 -9.02 7.47
C GLY A 24 0.65 -7.59 7.22
N LYS A 25 1.25 -6.56 7.83
CA LYS A 25 0.84 -5.16 7.64
C LYS A 25 1.45 -4.54 6.38
N GLU A 26 0.71 -3.59 5.82
CA GLU A 26 1.14 -2.80 4.68
C GLU A 26 2.19 -1.75 5.05
N VAL A 27 3.16 -1.58 4.18
CA VAL A 27 4.19 -0.53 4.25
C VAL A 27 4.27 0.20 2.92
N LEU A 28 4.61 1.48 2.99
CA LEU A 28 5.02 2.27 1.84
C LEU A 28 6.54 2.21 1.73
N VAL A 29 7.08 1.71 0.61
CA VAL A 29 8.52 1.69 0.34
C VAL A 29 8.89 2.73 -0.71
N CYS A 30 10.03 3.40 -0.56
CA CYS A 30 10.54 4.42 -1.46
C CYS A 30 11.69 3.88 -2.30
N ASN A 31 11.41 3.64 -3.57
CA ASN A 31 12.42 3.36 -4.59
C ASN A 31 12.85 4.69 -5.24
N PRO A 32 14.14 5.06 -5.22
CA PRO A 32 14.63 6.29 -5.84
C PRO A 32 14.39 6.40 -7.35
N CYS A 33 14.20 5.29 -8.06
CA CYS A 33 14.08 5.25 -9.51
C CYS A 33 12.66 5.60 -9.99
N ASP A 34 11.63 5.07 -9.33
CA ASP A 34 10.23 5.15 -9.79
C ASP A 34 9.22 5.51 -8.68
N GLY A 35 9.68 5.75 -7.45
CA GLY A 35 8.90 6.35 -6.38
C GLY A 35 8.34 5.35 -5.37
N TRP A 36 7.08 5.54 -4.98
CA TRP A 36 6.46 4.83 -3.87
C TRP A 36 5.80 3.52 -4.32
N HIS A 37 6.01 2.46 -3.55
CA HIS A 37 5.38 1.15 -3.76
C HIS A 37 4.75 0.64 -2.46
N ILE A 38 3.72 -0.20 -2.60
CA ILE A 38 3.09 -0.90 -1.47
C ILE A 38 3.78 -2.26 -1.28
N GLY A 39 4.27 -2.51 -0.08
CA GLY A 39 4.81 -3.78 0.35
C GLY A 39 4.08 -4.32 1.59
N TYR A 40 4.35 -5.57 1.92
CA TYR A 40 3.78 -6.28 3.07
C TYR A 40 4.92 -6.87 3.88
N VAL A 41 4.93 -6.56 5.17
CA VAL A 41 5.93 -7.11 6.09
C VAL A 41 5.65 -8.58 6.31
N HIS A 42 6.68 -9.41 6.22
CA HIS A 42 6.58 -10.83 6.55
C HIS A 42 7.60 -11.27 7.58
N PHE A 43 7.12 -12.12 8.49
CA PHE A 43 7.90 -12.89 9.44
C PHE A 43 7.67 -14.38 9.24
N TRP A 44 8.72 -15.19 9.39
CA TRP A 44 8.63 -16.65 9.42
C TRP A 44 9.23 -17.18 10.72
N GLU A 45 8.44 -17.95 11.46
CA GLU A 45 8.84 -18.50 12.77
C GLU A 45 9.35 -17.44 13.76
N GLY A 46 8.90 -16.19 13.62
CA GLY A 46 9.30 -15.06 14.46
C GLY A 46 10.53 -14.30 13.96
N GLU A 47 11.17 -14.74 12.88
CA GLU A 47 12.29 -14.06 12.23
C GLU A 47 11.82 -13.18 11.07
N TYR A 48 12.45 -12.03 10.89
CA TYR A 48 12.11 -11.11 9.81
C TYR A 48 12.47 -11.75 8.45
N ALA A 49 11.46 -11.97 7.61
CA ALA A 49 11.61 -12.59 6.30
C ALA A 49 11.83 -11.56 5.18
N GLY A 50 11.20 -10.38 5.28
CA GLY A 50 11.34 -9.33 4.26
C GLY A 50 10.11 -8.44 4.12
N ILE A 51 10.15 -7.53 3.15
CA ILE A 51 8.97 -6.78 2.68
C ILE A 51 8.67 -7.23 1.26
N TYR A 52 7.48 -7.78 1.02
CA TYR A 52 7.11 -8.39 -0.25
C TYR A 52 6.05 -7.57 -0.99
N ARG A 53 5.99 -7.73 -2.31
CA ARG A 53 4.80 -7.34 -3.08
C ARG A 53 3.60 -8.19 -2.65
N TRP A 54 2.39 -7.72 -2.93
CA TRP A 54 1.17 -8.52 -2.71
C TRP A 54 1.27 -9.91 -3.37
N ILE A 55 1.84 -9.96 -4.57
CA ILE A 55 2.24 -11.18 -5.26
C ILE A 55 3.62 -10.93 -5.87
N GLY A 56 4.55 -11.87 -5.64
CA GLY A 56 5.87 -11.88 -6.26
C GLY A 56 7.01 -11.79 -5.24
N ASP A 57 8.17 -11.35 -5.72
CA ASP A 57 9.39 -11.33 -4.94
C ASP A 57 9.45 -10.16 -3.95
N GLU A 58 10.38 -10.31 -3.00
CA GLU A 58 10.76 -9.30 -2.02
C GLU A 58 11.19 -7.98 -2.70
N PHE A 59 10.90 -6.87 -2.05
CA PHE A 59 11.62 -5.64 -2.27
C PHE A 59 12.92 -5.70 -1.48
N GLU A 60 14.06 -5.84 -2.15
CA GLU A 60 15.34 -5.95 -1.48
C GLU A 60 15.76 -4.61 -0.82
N PRO A 61 16.04 -4.59 0.50
CA PRO A 61 16.46 -3.37 1.19
C PRO A 61 17.78 -2.85 0.63
N ARG A 62 17.88 -1.53 0.45
CA ARG A 62 19.06 -0.80 -0.06
C ARG A 62 19.37 -0.99 -1.54
N TYR A 63 18.81 -2.02 -2.19
CA TYR A 63 18.94 -2.24 -3.63
C TYR A 63 17.71 -1.75 -4.37
N PHE A 64 16.53 -2.15 -3.92
CA PHE A 64 15.27 -1.72 -4.50
C PHE A 64 14.76 -0.43 -3.85
N TYR A 65 14.76 -0.35 -2.51
CA TYR A 65 14.25 0.82 -1.78
C TYR A 65 15.25 1.34 -0.75
N VAL A 66 15.17 2.63 -0.44
CA VAL A 66 16.05 3.32 0.51
C VAL A 66 15.38 3.69 1.83
N ALA A 67 14.04 3.76 1.83
CA ALA A 67 13.26 4.09 3.00
C ALA A 67 11.88 3.41 2.95
N TRP A 68 11.27 3.20 4.11
CA TRP A 68 9.94 2.61 4.24
C TRP A 68 9.15 3.24 5.40
N ALA A 69 7.84 3.12 5.39
CA ALA A 69 6.97 3.55 6.48
C ALA A 69 5.81 2.57 6.66
N LEU A 70 5.43 2.28 7.90
CA LEU A 70 4.24 1.48 8.19
C LEU A 70 2.98 2.28 7.84
N LEU A 71 2.08 1.69 7.06
CA LEU A 71 0.81 2.33 6.71
C LEU A 71 -0.23 2.12 7.83
N PRO A 72 -1.15 3.09 8.01
CA PRO A 72 -2.34 2.89 8.80
C PRO A 72 -3.16 1.70 8.29
N ASP A 73 -4.02 1.17 9.15
CA ASP A 73 -4.92 0.08 8.80
C ASP A 73 -5.86 0.49 7.65
N GLY A 74 -5.60 -0.04 6.45
CA GLY A 74 -6.32 0.31 5.23
C GLY A 74 -7.81 -0.01 5.29
N LEU A 75 -8.21 -1.04 6.04
CA LEU A 75 -9.63 -1.36 6.24
C LEU A 75 -10.31 -0.28 7.07
N LYS A 76 -9.69 0.15 8.17
CA LYS A 76 -10.24 1.24 9.00
C LYS A 76 -10.35 2.55 8.22
N ILE A 77 -9.34 2.87 7.40
CA ILE A 77 -9.37 4.07 6.55
C ILE A 77 -10.48 3.95 5.50
N SER A 78 -10.61 2.78 4.84
CA SER A 78 -11.68 2.55 3.87
C SER A 78 -13.07 2.71 4.50
N ASP A 79 -13.30 2.11 5.67
CA ASP A 79 -14.58 2.18 6.38
C ASP A 79 -14.95 3.63 6.74
N ALA A 80 -13.96 4.45 7.10
CA ALA A 80 -14.16 5.86 7.45
C ALA A 80 -14.64 6.73 6.26
N PHE A 81 -14.43 6.27 5.03
CA PHE A 81 -14.79 6.96 3.79
C PHE A 81 -15.77 6.18 2.93
N GLU A 82 -16.44 5.17 3.49
CA GLU A 82 -17.40 4.33 2.77
C GLU A 82 -18.51 5.15 2.09
N ASP A 83 -18.97 6.22 2.74
CA ASP A 83 -19.99 7.14 2.24
C ASP A 83 -19.52 8.02 1.07
N GLN A 84 -18.23 8.00 0.74
CA GLN A 84 -17.65 8.69 -0.41
C GLN A 84 -17.33 7.76 -1.59
N LYS A 85 -17.66 6.47 -1.50
CA LYS A 85 -17.54 5.58 -2.66
C LYS A 85 -18.45 6.05 -3.80
N ALA A 86 -17.99 5.81 -5.02
CA ALA A 86 -18.77 6.11 -6.21
C ALA A 86 -20.15 5.44 -6.13
N THR A 87 -21.20 6.15 -6.56
CA THR A 87 -22.53 5.52 -6.67
C THR A 87 -22.50 4.43 -7.74
N PRO A 88 -23.45 3.47 -7.71
CA PRO A 88 -23.56 2.47 -8.76
C PRO A 88 -23.61 3.09 -10.17
N GLU A 89 -24.36 4.18 -10.35
CA GLU A 89 -24.46 4.88 -11.64
C GLU A 89 -23.14 5.54 -12.08
N GLU A 90 -22.35 6.06 -11.13
CA GLU A 90 -21.02 6.61 -11.42
C GLU A 90 -20.03 5.52 -11.81
N MET A 91 -20.08 4.38 -11.11
CA MET A 91 -19.26 3.20 -11.41
C MET A 91 -19.60 2.61 -12.78
N ASP A 92 -20.89 2.44 -13.09
CA ASP A 92 -21.36 1.95 -14.40
C ASP A 92 -20.90 2.88 -15.53
N ARG A 93 -21.05 4.19 -15.35
CA ARG A 93 -20.58 5.18 -16.33
C ARG A 93 -19.07 5.08 -16.55
N TYR A 94 -18.29 4.92 -15.48
CA TYR A 94 -16.85 4.77 -15.56
C TYR A 94 -16.44 3.54 -16.38
N TRP A 95 -17.09 2.39 -16.15
CA TRP A 95 -16.77 1.16 -16.88
C TRP A 95 -17.26 1.19 -18.33
N LEU A 96 -18.46 1.72 -18.61
CA LEU A 96 -19.00 1.87 -19.97
C LEU A 96 -18.11 2.72 -20.89
N VAL A 97 -17.40 3.71 -20.34
CA VAL A 97 -16.44 4.53 -21.11
C VAL A 97 -15.18 3.72 -21.46
N ARG A 98 -14.78 2.76 -20.62
CA ARG A 98 -13.57 1.94 -20.78
C ARG A 98 -13.80 0.66 -21.58
N GLU A 99 -15.03 0.16 -21.65
CA GLU A 99 -15.42 -0.98 -22.48
C GLU A 99 -15.57 -0.62 -23.97
N LYS A 100 -15.58 0.67 -24.33
CA LYS A 100 -15.52 1.06 -25.74
C LYS A 100 -14.16 0.60 -26.29
N PRO A 101 -14.11 -0.30 -27.28
CA PRO A 101 -12.85 -0.71 -27.85
C PRO A 101 -12.16 0.54 -28.37
N SER A 102 -10.93 0.77 -27.91
CA SER A 102 -10.01 1.68 -28.57
C SER A 102 -9.91 1.21 -30.02
N GLY A 103 -10.66 1.86 -30.91
CA GLY A 103 -10.71 1.50 -32.31
C GLY A 103 -9.31 1.57 -32.91
N LYS A 104 -8.76 0.40 -33.25
CA LYS A 104 -7.90 0.15 -34.40
C LYS A 104 -8.17 -1.26 -34.89
#